data_AF-A0A939SQK5-F1
#
_entry.id   AF-A0A939SQK5-F1
#
_cell.length_a   1.000
_cell.length_b   1.000
_cell.length_c   1.000
_cell.angle_alpha   90.00
_cell.angle_beta   90.00
_cell.angle_gamma   90.00
#
_symmetry.space_group_name_H-M   'P 1'
#
loop_
_entity.id
_entity.type
_entity.pdbx_description
1 polymer ?
#
loop_
_entity_poly.entity_id
_entity_poly.type
_entity_poly.pdbx_seq_one_letter_code
_entity_poly.pdbx_strand_id
1 'polypeptide(L)'
;MYQTYPETVLDALWKEIEREFDNESQPNKVNQLLHDIVHRAPWSHIGLAPRIYHWLERNEPQLNQNLRNCIRTLVNGGVSFAELAKLASVKIGNPVVEENLPIWFALYVDTLPDEAIPKLNKWLEQLPKDNASIFAQHFVTTLTGKFRHGEENFFTGGVRNPSSLKTLFLIMTRYIKPEDDLDRTTVTCYTPTLRDDAQSARELLFSG
;
A
#
# COMPACT_ATOMS: atom_id res chain seq x y z
N MET A 1 5.27 22.23 -22.56
CA MET A 1 6.30 22.43 -21.52
C MET A 1 7.06 21.14 -21.21
N TYR A 2 6.41 20.05 -20.77
CA TYR A 2 7.10 18.75 -20.60
C TYR A 2 7.73 18.20 -21.89
N GLN A 3 7.01 18.25 -23.02
CA GLN A 3 7.53 17.82 -24.33
C GLN A 3 8.75 18.62 -24.82
N THR A 4 9.02 19.78 -24.20
CA THR A 4 10.09 20.69 -24.62
C THR A 4 11.27 20.66 -23.65
N TYR A 5 11.01 20.47 -22.34
CA TYR A 5 12.04 20.42 -21.28
C TYR A 5 11.65 19.41 -20.18
N PRO A 6 11.73 18.10 -20.46
CA PRO A 6 11.21 17.07 -19.55
C PRO A 6 11.92 17.08 -18.18
N GLU A 7 13.25 17.19 -18.16
CA GLU A 7 14.02 17.18 -16.89
C GLU A 7 13.75 18.41 -16.02
N THR A 8 13.63 19.61 -16.60
CA THR A 8 13.31 20.82 -15.83
C THR A 8 11.95 20.72 -15.14
N VAL A 9 10.97 20.11 -15.80
CA VAL A 9 9.65 19.87 -15.22
C VAL A 9 9.73 18.81 -14.12
N LEU A 10 10.46 17.71 -14.33
CA LEU A 10 10.66 16.68 -13.32
C LEU A 10 11.41 17.20 -12.09
N ASP A 11 12.41 18.07 -12.27
CA ASP A 11 13.13 18.75 -11.19
C ASP A 11 12.23 19.65 -10.36
N ALA A 12 11.35 20.40 -11.02
CA ALA A 12 10.39 21.25 -10.34
C ALA A 12 9.38 20.42 -9.54
N LEU A 13 8.83 19.36 -10.15
CA LEU A 13 7.92 18.42 -9.47
C LEU A 13 8.61 17.76 -8.27
N TRP A 14 9.85 17.29 -8.44
CA TRP A 14 10.60 16.65 -7.37
C TRP A 14 10.80 17.57 -6.17
N LYS A 15 11.19 18.83 -6.38
CA LYS A 15 11.35 19.81 -5.30
C LYS A 15 10.06 20.07 -4.52
N GLU A 16 8.91 20.03 -5.20
CA GLU A 16 7.61 20.19 -4.55
C GLU A 16 7.20 18.93 -3.78
N ILE A 17 7.54 17.73 -4.29
CA ILE A 17 7.35 16.46 -3.56
C ILE A 17 8.20 16.44 -2.28
N GLU A 18 9.47 16.83 -2.35
CA GLU A 18 10.35 16.95 -1.17
C GLU A 18 9.73 17.90 -0.13
N ARG A 19 9.22 19.05 -0.58
CA ARG A 19 8.54 20.00 0.29
C ARG A 19 7.25 19.42 0.88
N GLU A 20 6.52 18.60 0.15
CA GLU A 20 5.34 17.91 0.66
C GLU A 20 5.72 16.96 1.79
N PHE A 21 6.76 16.14 1.62
CA PHE A 21 7.28 15.26 2.67
C PHE A 21 7.72 16.02 3.93
N ASP A 22 8.45 17.12 3.77
CA ASP A 22 8.90 17.95 4.90
C ASP A 22 7.74 18.60 5.68
N ASN A 23 6.59 18.81 5.04
CA ASN A 23 5.43 19.45 5.63
C ASN A 23 4.38 18.46 6.16
N GLU A 24 4.60 17.14 6.08
CA GLU A 24 3.61 16.15 6.53
C GLU A 24 3.24 16.29 8.01
N SER A 25 4.14 16.82 8.84
CA SER A 25 3.88 17.11 10.25
C SER A 25 3.08 18.41 10.50
N GLN A 26 2.71 19.15 9.44
CA GLN A 26 2.01 20.43 9.52
C GLN A 26 0.64 20.33 8.81
N PRO A 27 -0.48 20.14 9.55
CA PRO A 27 -1.80 19.86 8.98
C PRO A 27 -2.28 20.89 7.95
N ASN A 28 -1.89 22.15 8.12
CA ASN A 28 -2.32 23.26 7.26
C ASN A 28 -1.47 23.43 5.98
N LYS A 29 -0.47 22.56 5.77
CA LYS A 29 0.47 22.64 4.63
C LYS A 29 0.62 21.33 3.86
N VAL A 30 -0.26 20.36 4.12
CA VAL A 30 -0.27 19.10 3.36
C VAL A 30 -0.76 19.42 1.95
N ASN A 31 0.18 19.54 1.01
CA ASN A 31 -0.12 19.57 -0.40
C ASN A 31 -0.61 18.18 -0.85
N GLN A 32 -1.43 18.13 -1.91
CA GLN A 32 -1.90 16.88 -2.51
C GLN A 32 -1.16 16.61 -3.82
N LEU A 33 0.08 17.07 -3.98
CA LEU A 33 0.80 16.96 -5.23
C LEU A 33 1.09 15.49 -5.57
N LEU A 34 1.46 14.66 -4.60
CA LEU A 34 1.67 13.23 -4.87
C LEU A 34 0.38 12.56 -5.36
N HIS A 35 -0.76 12.92 -4.79
CA HIS A 35 -2.07 12.45 -5.25
C HIS A 35 -2.36 12.94 -6.68
N ASP A 36 -2.13 14.22 -6.97
CA ASP A 36 -2.31 14.79 -8.32
C ASP A 36 -1.35 14.18 -9.35
N ILE A 37 -0.10 13.89 -8.97
CA ILE A 37 0.87 13.22 -9.85
C ILE A 37 0.35 11.85 -10.25
N VAL A 38 -0.14 11.10 -9.27
CA VAL A 38 -0.67 9.76 -9.44
C VAL A 38 -1.87 9.74 -10.40
N HIS A 39 -2.82 10.67 -10.25
CA HIS A 39 -4.09 10.64 -10.98
C HIS A 39 -4.14 11.54 -12.22
N ARG A 40 -3.36 12.62 -12.27
CA ARG A 40 -3.45 13.68 -13.27
C ARG A 40 -2.18 13.85 -14.10
N ALA A 41 -1.05 13.30 -13.66
CA ALA A 41 0.22 13.38 -14.39
C ALA A 41 0.89 12.00 -14.59
N PRO A 42 0.21 10.99 -15.15
CA PRO A 42 0.80 9.67 -15.38
C PRO A 42 2.05 9.70 -16.28
N TRP A 43 2.15 10.68 -17.16
CA TRP A 43 3.34 10.93 -17.99
C TRP A 43 4.63 11.16 -17.18
N SER A 44 4.52 11.55 -15.90
CA SER A 44 5.66 11.83 -15.04
C SER A 44 6.20 10.60 -14.31
N HIS A 45 5.45 9.49 -14.26
CA HIS A 45 5.77 8.36 -13.38
C HIS A 45 7.11 7.72 -13.71
N ILE A 46 7.41 7.52 -15.00
CA ILE A 46 8.70 6.96 -15.45
C ILE A 46 9.88 7.85 -15.01
N GLY A 47 9.75 9.17 -15.09
CA GLY A 47 10.81 10.12 -14.73
C GLY A 47 10.96 10.33 -13.22
N LEU A 48 9.87 10.21 -12.47
CA LEU A 48 9.87 10.41 -11.01
C LEU A 48 10.20 9.13 -10.24
N ALA A 49 9.92 7.95 -10.80
CA ALA A 49 10.10 6.68 -10.09
C ALA A 49 11.53 6.46 -9.56
N PRO A 50 12.61 6.71 -10.31
CA PRO A 50 13.96 6.57 -9.77
C PRO A 50 14.24 7.51 -8.58
N ARG A 51 13.71 8.73 -8.62
CA ARG A 51 13.89 9.75 -7.56
C ARG A 51 13.15 9.33 -6.29
N ILE A 52 11.89 8.93 -6.43
CA ILE A 52 11.05 8.41 -5.34
C ILE A 52 11.68 7.15 -4.74
N TYR A 53 12.17 6.24 -5.57
CA TYR A 53 12.80 4.99 -5.13
C TYR A 53 14.01 5.30 -4.25
N HIS A 54 14.95 6.10 -4.74
CA HIS A 54 16.15 6.48 -3.98
C HIS A 54 15.85 7.25 -2.70
N TRP A 55 14.79 8.05 -2.69
CA TRP A 55 14.36 8.73 -1.48
C TRP A 55 13.81 7.74 -0.46
N LEU A 56 12.95 6.80 -0.89
CA LEU A 56 12.39 5.76 -0.03
C LEU A 56 13.45 4.80 0.52
N GLU A 57 14.57 4.57 -0.19
CA GLU A 57 15.68 3.77 0.37
C GLU A 57 16.22 4.33 1.69
N ARG A 58 16.07 5.64 1.92
CA ARG A 58 16.70 6.37 3.03
C ARG A 58 15.69 7.01 3.98
N ASN A 59 14.47 7.24 3.52
CA ASN A 59 13.46 8.02 4.22
C ASN A 59 12.10 7.31 4.19
N GLU A 60 11.18 7.72 5.06
CA GLU A 60 9.85 7.16 5.19
C GLU A 60 8.82 8.29 5.23
N PRO A 61 7.76 8.28 4.39
CA PRO A 61 6.66 9.21 4.53
C PRO A 61 5.94 8.96 5.87
N GLN A 62 5.64 10.01 6.61
CA GLN A 62 4.84 9.96 7.84
C GLN A 62 3.37 9.67 7.53
N LEU A 63 2.86 10.14 6.38
CA LEU A 63 1.49 9.89 5.94
C LEU A 63 1.40 8.62 5.08
N ASN A 64 0.59 7.67 5.54
CA ASN A 64 0.25 6.44 4.82
C ASN A 64 -0.19 6.71 3.36
N GLN A 65 -0.96 7.77 3.12
CA GLN A 65 -1.43 8.11 1.77
C GLN A 65 -0.27 8.49 0.84
N ASN A 66 0.73 9.22 1.36
CA ASN A 66 1.88 9.62 0.57
C ASN A 66 2.76 8.41 0.24
N LEU A 67 2.90 7.46 1.17
CA LEU A 67 3.52 6.17 0.86
C LEU A 67 2.78 5.41 -0.24
N ARG A 68 1.44 5.32 -0.18
CA ARG A 68 0.64 4.68 -1.23
C ARG A 68 0.85 5.34 -2.59
N ASN A 69 0.82 6.66 -2.63
CA ASN A 69 1.05 7.42 -3.85
C ASN A 69 2.45 7.17 -4.42
N CYS A 70 3.48 7.15 -3.56
CA CYS A 70 4.84 6.83 -3.96
C CYS A 70 4.94 5.44 -4.57
N ILE A 71 4.45 4.40 -3.89
CA ILE A 71 4.47 3.02 -4.38
C ILE A 71 3.75 2.92 -5.73
N ARG A 72 2.59 3.56 -5.88
CA ARG A 72 1.87 3.59 -7.16
C ARG A 72 2.67 4.26 -8.26
N THR A 73 3.35 5.37 -7.98
CA THR A 73 4.26 6.00 -8.95
C THR A 73 5.43 5.09 -9.32
N LEU A 74 6.00 4.32 -8.38
CA LEU A 74 7.05 3.35 -8.68
C LEU A 74 6.55 2.23 -9.60
N VAL A 75 5.40 1.64 -9.30
CA VAL A 75 4.79 0.57 -10.11
C VAL A 75 4.48 1.08 -11.52
N ASN A 76 3.79 2.22 -11.64
CA ASN A 76 3.44 2.81 -12.92
C ASN A 76 4.66 3.35 -13.70
N GLY A 77 5.72 3.71 -12.97
CA GLY A 77 7.01 4.12 -13.55
C GLY A 77 7.86 2.94 -14.04
N GLY A 78 7.43 1.70 -13.80
CA GLY A 78 8.08 0.50 -14.32
C GLY A 78 9.22 -0.06 -13.45
N VAL A 79 9.27 0.28 -12.16
CA VAL A 79 10.22 -0.35 -11.22
C VAL A 79 9.93 -1.85 -11.13
N SER A 80 10.97 -2.68 -11.19
CA SER A 80 10.79 -4.13 -11.25
C SER A 80 10.27 -4.71 -9.94
N PHE A 81 9.58 -5.86 -10.00
CA PHE A 81 9.07 -6.53 -8.80
C PHE A 81 10.19 -6.95 -7.85
N ALA A 82 11.36 -7.31 -8.38
CA ALA A 82 12.52 -7.65 -7.57
C ALA A 82 13.05 -6.44 -6.77
N GLU A 83 13.07 -5.25 -7.38
CA GLU A 83 13.47 -4.01 -6.69
C GLU A 83 12.44 -3.59 -5.66
N LEU A 84 11.14 -3.66 -5.99
CA LEU A 84 10.05 -3.37 -5.05
C LEU A 84 10.06 -4.34 -3.85
N ALA A 85 10.25 -5.64 -4.10
CA ALA A 85 10.37 -6.65 -3.05
C ALA A 85 11.56 -6.38 -2.12
N LYS A 86 12.72 -6.03 -2.71
CA LYS A 86 13.92 -5.66 -1.96
C LYS A 86 13.67 -4.44 -1.08
N LEU A 87 13.08 -3.38 -1.63
CA LEU A 87 12.76 -2.16 -0.89
C LEU A 87 11.81 -2.48 0.28
N ALA A 88 10.72 -3.19 0.01
CA ALA A 88 9.75 -3.59 1.03
C ALA A 88 10.38 -4.45 2.13
N SER A 89 11.22 -5.42 1.79
CA SER A 89 11.90 -6.26 2.79
C SER A 89 12.84 -5.44 3.69
N VAL A 90 13.55 -4.43 3.15
CA VAL A 90 14.40 -3.55 3.97
C VAL A 90 13.55 -2.73 4.93
N LYS A 91 12.42 -2.20 4.45
CA LYS A 91 11.48 -1.39 5.25
C LYS A 91 10.80 -2.16 6.36
N ILE A 92 10.43 -3.41 6.09
CA ILE A 92 9.89 -4.32 7.11
C ILE A 92 10.96 -4.67 8.15
N GLY A 93 12.21 -4.85 7.73
CA GLY A 93 13.31 -5.22 8.63
C GLY A 93 13.76 -4.10 9.56
N ASN A 94 13.53 -2.83 9.19
CA ASN A 94 13.88 -1.66 9.97
C ASN A 94 12.80 -0.57 9.84
N PRO A 95 11.63 -0.76 10.49
CA PRO A 95 10.52 0.18 10.37
C PRO A 95 10.84 1.50 11.05
N VAL A 96 10.73 2.59 10.30
CA VAL A 96 10.81 3.96 10.83
C VAL A 96 9.44 4.46 11.28
N VAL A 97 8.38 4.08 10.55
CA VAL A 97 6.97 4.39 10.83
C VAL A 97 6.21 3.08 10.85
N GLU A 98 5.83 2.59 12.04
CA GLU A 98 5.18 1.28 12.20
C GLU A 98 3.82 1.22 11.51
N GLU A 99 3.10 2.35 11.45
CA GLU A 99 1.79 2.48 10.82
C GLU A 99 1.83 2.16 9.31
N ASN A 100 2.99 2.30 8.67
CA ASN A 100 3.18 1.99 7.26
C ASN A 100 3.48 0.51 6.99
N LEU A 101 3.78 -0.30 8.02
CA LEU A 101 4.11 -1.71 7.86
C LEU A 101 3.05 -2.53 7.10
N PRO A 102 1.73 -2.35 7.32
CA PRO A 102 0.73 -3.06 6.52
C PRO A 102 0.87 -2.79 5.01
N ILE A 103 1.28 -1.58 4.61
CA ILE A 103 1.51 -1.22 3.21
C ILE A 103 2.75 -1.91 2.67
N TRP A 104 3.85 -1.90 3.43
CA TRP A 104 5.09 -2.59 3.04
C TRP A 104 4.91 -4.11 2.95
N PHE A 105 4.19 -4.72 3.89
CA PHE A 105 3.83 -6.14 3.80
C PHE A 105 2.93 -6.43 2.60
N ALA A 106 1.96 -5.57 2.29
CA ALA A 106 1.13 -5.75 1.10
C ALA A 106 1.98 -5.71 -0.19
N LEU A 107 2.88 -4.74 -0.33
CA LEU A 107 3.82 -4.69 -1.45
C LEU A 107 4.73 -5.92 -1.51
N TYR A 108 5.23 -6.36 -0.36
CA TYR A 108 6.15 -7.49 -0.33
C TYR A 108 5.46 -8.80 -0.69
N VAL A 109 4.27 -9.02 -0.14
CA VAL A 109 3.44 -10.18 -0.45
C VAL A 109 3.06 -10.18 -1.92
N ASP A 110 2.64 -9.04 -2.46
CA ASP A 110 2.31 -8.88 -3.89
C ASP A 110 3.48 -9.20 -4.83
N THR A 111 4.71 -8.86 -4.46
CA THR A 111 5.88 -8.99 -5.34
C THR A 111 6.68 -10.28 -5.14
N LEU A 112 6.69 -10.84 -3.92
CA LEU A 112 7.43 -12.07 -3.58
C LEU A 112 6.69 -12.90 -2.50
N PRO A 113 5.54 -13.50 -2.84
CA PRO A 113 4.63 -14.11 -1.87
C PRO A 113 5.25 -15.27 -1.08
N ASP A 114 6.06 -16.11 -1.73
CA ASP A 114 6.64 -17.31 -1.10
C ASP A 114 7.56 -16.96 0.08
N GLU A 115 8.26 -15.83 0.00
CA GLU A 115 9.12 -15.34 1.09
C GLU A 115 8.35 -14.45 2.08
N ALA A 116 7.45 -13.62 1.57
CA ALA A 116 6.77 -12.60 2.36
C ALA A 116 5.67 -13.17 3.27
N ILE A 117 4.91 -14.18 2.81
CA ILE A 117 3.79 -14.76 3.56
C ILE A 117 4.26 -15.39 4.90
N PRO A 118 5.33 -16.20 4.95
CA PRO A 118 5.85 -16.71 6.22
C PRO A 118 6.29 -15.59 7.18
N LYS A 119 6.90 -14.52 6.65
CA LYS A 119 7.31 -13.36 7.45
C LYS A 119 6.11 -12.60 8.01
N LEU A 120 5.06 -12.41 7.20
CA LEU A 120 3.80 -11.81 7.63
C LEU A 120 3.15 -12.62 8.77
N ASN A 121 3.06 -13.95 8.62
CA ASN A 121 2.46 -14.79 9.66
C ASN A 121 3.25 -14.68 10.98
N LYS A 122 4.58 -14.73 10.92
CA LYS A 122 5.43 -14.57 12.10
C LYS A 122 5.24 -13.20 12.77
N TRP A 123 5.12 -12.13 11.98
CA TRP A 123 4.85 -10.78 12.50
C TRP A 123 3.50 -10.72 13.23
N LEU A 124 2.44 -11.23 12.61
CA LEU A 124 1.10 -11.27 13.20
C LEU A 124 1.03 -12.08 14.50
N GLU A 125 1.82 -13.15 14.63
CA GLU A 125 1.89 -13.98 15.84
C GLU A 125 2.61 -13.28 17.01
N GLN A 126 3.43 -12.28 16.73
CA GLN A 126 4.14 -11.49 17.76
C GLN A 126 3.29 -10.35 18.33
N LEU A 127 2.26 -9.92 17.60
CA LEU A 127 1.41 -8.82 18.01
C LEU A 127 0.34 -9.27 19.04
N PRO A 128 -0.06 -8.39 19.97
CA PRO A 128 -1.28 -8.58 20.75
C PRO A 128 -2.48 -8.83 19.83
N LYS A 129 -3.42 -9.67 20.28
CA LYS A 129 -4.55 -10.13 19.45
C LYS A 129 -5.32 -9.00 18.76
N ASP A 130 -5.61 -7.92 19.48
CA ASP A 130 -6.36 -6.78 18.93
C ASP A 130 -5.54 -6.00 17.89
N ASN A 131 -4.25 -5.80 18.16
CA ASN A 131 -3.32 -5.17 17.23
C ASN A 131 -3.11 -6.03 15.97
N ALA A 132 -3.02 -7.35 16.13
CA ALA A 132 -2.90 -8.28 15.01
C ALA A 132 -4.15 -8.24 14.11
N SER A 133 -5.34 -8.11 14.70
CA SER A 133 -6.59 -7.93 13.96
C SER A 133 -6.60 -6.62 13.18
N ILE A 134 -6.27 -5.49 13.82
CA ILE A 134 -6.21 -4.17 13.17
C ILE A 134 -5.17 -4.19 12.03
N PHE A 135 -3.99 -4.75 12.29
CA PHE A 135 -2.94 -4.90 11.28
C PHE A 135 -3.42 -5.74 10.09
N ALA A 136 -4.02 -6.90 10.35
CA ALA A 136 -4.52 -7.79 9.29
C ALA A 136 -5.57 -7.10 8.42
N GLN A 137 -6.47 -6.31 9.03
CA GLN A 137 -7.47 -5.52 8.30
C GLN A 137 -6.82 -4.46 7.40
N HIS A 138 -5.87 -3.68 7.91
CA HIS A 138 -5.13 -2.71 7.09
C HIS A 138 -4.31 -3.38 5.98
N PHE A 139 -3.67 -4.50 6.28
CA PHE A 139 -2.89 -5.27 5.31
C PHE A 139 -3.77 -5.78 4.18
N VAL A 140 -4.86 -6.50 4.49
CA VAL A 140 -5.67 -7.17 3.46
C VAL A 140 -6.41 -6.16 2.59
N THR A 141 -6.93 -5.08 3.18
CA THR A 141 -7.60 -4.01 2.43
C THR A 141 -6.64 -3.28 1.51
N THR A 142 -5.39 -3.11 1.94
CA THR A 142 -4.31 -2.59 1.10
C THR A 142 -4.03 -3.53 -0.06
N LEU A 143 -3.74 -4.81 0.22
CA LEU A 143 -3.38 -5.81 -0.77
C LEU A 143 -4.43 -5.96 -1.87
N THR A 144 -5.73 -5.93 -1.53
CA THR A 144 -6.81 -6.11 -2.50
C THR A 144 -7.28 -4.80 -3.14
N GLY A 145 -6.68 -3.66 -2.81
CA GLY A 145 -7.03 -2.34 -3.35
C GLY A 145 -8.41 -1.82 -2.93
N LYS A 146 -9.03 -2.44 -1.90
CA LYS A 146 -10.35 -2.02 -1.39
C LYS A 146 -10.20 -0.96 -0.29
N PHE A 147 -9.49 0.12 -0.58
CA PHE A 147 -9.60 1.33 0.24
C PHE A 147 -10.79 2.18 -0.28
N ARG A 148 -11.52 2.81 0.65
CA ARG A 148 -12.92 3.28 0.52
C ARG A 148 -13.31 4.25 -0.62
N HIS A 149 -12.49 4.48 -1.63
CA HIS A 149 -12.80 5.42 -2.73
C HIS A 149 -12.51 4.91 -4.14
N GLY A 150 -12.63 3.59 -4.37
CA GLY A 150 -12.57 3.05 -5.73
C GLY A 150 -11.21 3.23 -6.40
N GLU A 151 -10.15 3.29 -5.60
CA GLU A 151 -8.78 3.25 -6.12
C GLU A 151 -8.55 1.90 -6.81
N GLU A 152 -8.14 1.93 -8.08
CA GLU A 152 -7.83 0.72 -8.85
C GLU A 152 -6.72 -0.09 -8.15
N ASN A 153 -6.71 -1.40 -8.33
CA ASN A 153 -5.65 -2.25 -7.79
C ASN A 153 -4.28 -1.86 -8.40
N PHE A 154 -3.41 -1.20 -7.62
CA PHE A 154 -2.05 -0.84 -8.06
C PHE A 154 -1.02 -1.92 -7.77
N PHE A 155 -1.43 -2.99 -7.12
CA PHE A 155 -0.60 -4.16 -6.88
C PHE A 155 -0.50 -5.00 -8.15
N THR A 156 0.72 -5.48 -8.39
CA THR A 156 1.25 -6.06 -9.61
C THR A 156 0.65 -7.42 -9.95
N GLY A 157 -0.03 -8.05 -8.99
CA GLY A 157 -0.75 -9.30 -9.18
C GLY A 157 0.10 -10.55 -8.96
N GLY A 158 1.30 -10.44 -8.39
CA GLY A 158 2.16 -11.59 -8.10
C GLY A 158 1.59 -12.54 -7.05
N VAL A 159 0.64 -12.07 -6.21
CA VAL A 159 -0.12 -12.91 -5.26
C VAL A 159 -1.15 -13.81 -5.93
N ARG A 160 -1.47 -13.62 -7.21
CA ARG A 160 -2.57 -14.33 -7.90
C ARG A 160 -2.30 -15.82 -8.18
N ASN A 161 -1.31 -16.43 -7.55
CA ASN A 161 -1.17 -17.88 -7.51
C ASN A 161 -2.17 -18.46 -6.50
N PRO A 162 -3.01 -19.45 -6.88
CA PRO A 162 -4.00 -20.07 -5.99
C PRO A 162 -3.44 -20.58 -4.65
N SER A 163 -2.19 -21.07 -4.63
CA SER A 163 -1.55 -21.54 -3.38
C SER A 163 -1.30 -20.40 -2.40
N SER A 164 -0.81 -19.27 -2.88
CA SER A 164 -0.52 -18.09 -2.07
C SER A 164 -1.81 -17.44 -1.55
N LEU A 165 -2.84 -17.35 -2.40
CA LEU A 165 -4.18 -16.89 -2.04
C LEU A 165 -4.81 -17.74 -0.94
N LYS A 166 -4.78 -19.07 -1.10
CA LYS A 166 -5.31 -20.00 -0.10
C LYS A 166 -4.61 -19.84 1.26
N THR A 167 -3.29 -19.73 1.26
CA THR A 167 -2.52 -19.54 2.50
C THR A 167 -2.87 -18.20 3.16
N LEU A 168 -2.91 -17.11 2.39
CA LEU A 168 -3.30 -15.80 2.90
C LEU A 168 -4.72 -15.81 3.45
N PHE A 169 -5.68 -16.43 2.76
CA PHE A 169 -7.06 -16.56 3.23
C PHE A 169 -7.12 -17.23 4.61
N LEU A 170 -6.39 -18.33 4.81
CA LEU A 170 -6.34 -19.04 6.09
C LEU A 170 -5.73 -18.17 7.20
N ILE A 171 -4.64 -17.46 6.92
CA ILE A 171 -4.02 -16.54 7.88
C ILE A 171 -5.00 -15.41 8.21
N MET A 172 -5.58 -14.76 7.21
CA MET A 172 -6.49 -13.63 7.40
C MET A 172 -7.73 -14.03 8.21
N THR A 173 -8.30 -15.21 7.98
CA THR A 173 -9.47 -15.71 8.72
C THR A 173 -9.19 -15.87 10.23
N ARG A 174 -7.94 -16.13 10.63
CA ARG A 174 -7.53 -16.23 12.04
C ARG A 174 -7.66 -14.88 12.77
N TYR A 175 -7.43 -13.78 12.08
CA TYR A 175 -7.39 -12.43 12.65
C TYR A 175 -8.63 -11.59 12.28
N ILE A 176 -9.29 -11.91 11.17
CA ILE A 176 -10.53 -11.31 10.68
C ILE A 176 -11.62 -12.37 10.73
N LYS A 177 -12.07 -12.66 11.96
CA LYS A 177 -12.99 -13.77 12.24
C LYS A 177 -14.34 -13.60 11.55
N PRO A 178 -14.85 -14.59 10.79
CA PRO A 178 -16.17 -14.51 10.18
C PRO A 178 -17.32 -14.28 11.17
N GLU A 179 -17.16 -14.75 12.40
CA GLU A 179 -18.14 -14.58 13.49
C GLU A 179 -18.37 -13.10 13.87
N ASP A 180 -17.36 -12.26 13.66
CA ASP A 180 -17.41 -10.82 13.93
C ASP A 180 -17.77 -10.02 12.66
N ASP A 181 -18.35 -10.70 11.65
CA ASP A 181 -18.73 -10.05 10.40
C ASP A 181 -20.03 -9.26 10.55
N LEU A 182 -20.10 -8.12 9.87
CA LEU A 182 -21.22 -7.19 10.01
C LEU A 182 -22.25 -7.54 8.94
N ASP A 183 -23.42 -8.03 9.36
CA ASP A 183 -24.53 -8.22 8.42
C ASP A 183 -25.12 -6.86 8.03
N ARG A 184 -24.81 -6.44 6.80
CA ARG A 184 -25.31 -5.20 6.19
C ARG A 184 -26.39 -5.44 5.14
N THR A 185 -26.86 -6.69 4.95
CA THR A 185 -27.79 -7.06 3.87
C THR A 185 -29.17 -6.40 3.99
N THR A 186 -29.53 -5.93 5.19
CA THR A 186 -30.84 -5.33 5.50
C THR A 186 -30.80 -3.80 5.63
N VAL A 187 -29.62 -3.17 5.50
CA VAL A 187 -29.45 -1.73 5.76
C VAL A 187 -29.33 -0.97 4.44
N THR A 188 -30.25 -0.04 4.20
CA THR A 188 -30.36 0.71 2.94
C THR A 188 -29.39 1.90 2.81
N CYS A 189 -28.85 2.38 3.92
CA CYS A 189 -27.81 3.41 3.97
C CYS A 189 -26.83 3.13 5.11
N TYR A 190 -25.56 2.90 4.78
CA TYR A 190 -24.47 2.87 5.76
C TYR A 190 -23.19 3.43 5.14
N THR A 191 -22.29 3.91 5.99
CA THR A 191 -20.91 4.23 5.61
C THR A 191 -20.06 3.01 5.94
N PRO A 192 -19.39 2.37 4.95
CA PRO A 192 -18.50 1.24 5.21
C PRO A 192 -17.44 1.59 6.24
N THR A 193 -17.10 0.62 7.10
CA THR A 193 -16.02 0.66 8.09
C THR A 193 -14.84 -0.20 7.64
N LEU A 194 -13.70 -0.13 8.34
CA LEU A 194 -12.49 -0.88 7.98
C LEU A 194 -12.79 -2.38 8.06
N ARG A 195 -13.71 -2.73 8.95
CA ARG A 195 -14.21 -4.06 9.15
C ARG A 195 -15.02 -4.55 7.94
N ASP A 196 -15.91 -3.72 7.38
CA ASP A 196 -16.68 -4.06 6.17
C ASP A 196 -15.74 -4.25 4.94
N ASP A 197 -14.73 -3.38 4.82
CA ASP A 197 -13.71 -3.47 3.76
C ASP A 197 -12.86 -4.74 3.90
N ALA A 198 -12.45 -5.07 5.12
CA ALA A 198 -11.60 -6.23 5.42
C ALA A 198 -12.33 -7.56 5.21
N GLN A 199 -13.63 -7.63 5.50
CA GLN A 199 -14.49 -8.78 5.15
C GLN A 199 -14.50 -9.01 3.65
N SER A 200 -14.84 -7.96 2.92
CA SER A 200 -14.90 -7.96 1.46
C SER A 200 -13.56 -8.29 0.80
N ALA A 201 -12.45 -7.90 1.44
CA ALA A 201 -11.10 -8.19 0.98
C ALA A 201 -10.70 -9.65 1.27
N ARG A 202 -11.03 -10.18 2.45
CA ARG A 202 -10.83 -11.60 2.80
C ARG A 202 -11.57 -12.52 1.82
N GLU A 203 -12.81 -12.18 1.46
CA GLU A 203 -13.61 -12.96 0.51
C GLU A 203 -13.03 -12.95 -0.91
N LEU A 204 -12.43 -11.84 -1.35
CA LEU A 204 -11.73 -11.78 -2.64
C LEU A 204 -10.54 -12.72 -2.72
N LEU A 205 -9.85 -12.98 -1.60
CA LEU A 205 -8.75 -13.96 -1.58
C LEU A 205 -9.24 -15.39 -1.84
N PHE A 206 -10.51 -15.67 -1.61
CA PHE A 206 -11.10 -16.99 -1.86
C PHE A 206 -11.66 -17.14 -3.28
N SER A 207 -12.10 -16.04 -3.90
CA SER A 207 -12.73 -16.05 -5.23
C SER A 207 -11.77 -15.80 -6.41
N GLY A 208 -10.53 -15.36 -6.14
CA GLY A 208 -9.45 -15.23 -7.14
C GLY A 208 -8.72 -16.53 -7.41
#